data_AF-A0A9D8S2V2-F1
#
_entry.id   AF-A0A9D8S2V2-F1
#
_cell.length_a   1.000
_cell.length_b   1.000
_cell.length_c   1.000
_cell.angle_alpha   90.00
_cell.angle_beta   90.00
_cell.angle_gamma   90.00
#
_symmetry.space_group_name_H-M   'P 1'
#
loop_
_entity.id
_entity.type
_entity.pdbx_description
1 polymer ?
#
loop_
_entity_poly.entity_id
_entity_poly.type
_entity_poly.pdbx_seq_one_letter_code
_entity_poly.pdbx_strand_id
1 'polypeptide(L)' 'MELNYFKDKIFELLNDADDMNISDIETNDKSNTFVVTLQDGKRFEVECRETYHSGR' A
#
# COMPACT_ATOMS: atom_id res chain seq x y z
N MET A 1 0.96 -3.99 16.32
CA MET A 1 0.47 -2.86 15.50
C MET A 1 -0.81 -3.35 14.85
N GLU A 2 -1.92 -2.62 14.97
CA GLU A 2 -3.15 -3.03 14.27
C GLU A 2 -2.98 -2.88 12.75
N LEU A 3 -3.64 -3.74 11.98
CA LEU A 3 -3.55 -3.72 10.51
C LEU A 3 -3.93 -2.36 9.92
N ASN A 4 -4.94 -1.68 10.49
CA ASN A 4 -5.36 -0.36 10.01
C ASN A 4 -4.29 0.71 10.24
N TYR A 5 -3.63 0.71 11.39
CA TYR A 5 -2.52 1.63 11.63
C TYR A 5 -1.34 1.36 10.68
N PHE A 6 -1.04 0.09 10.39
CA PHE A 6 -0.02 -0.25 9.40
C PHE A 6 -0.38 0.26 8.01
N LYS A 7 -1.63 0.08 7.58
CA LYS A 7 -2.15 0.62 6.31
C LYS A 7 -1.99 2.14 6.22
N ASP A 8 -2.34 2.88 7.28
CA ASP A 8 -2.19 4.34 7.33
C ASP A 8 -0.73 4.74 7.09
N LYS A 9 0.23 4.01 7.69
CA LYS A 9 1.67 4.25 7.49
C LYS A 9 2.17 3.88 6.09
N ILE A 10 1.64 2.83 5.48
CA ILE A 10 1.93 2.51 4.09
C ILE A 10 1.41 3.60 3.17
N PHE A 11 0.21 4.13 3.42
CA PHE A 11 -0.35 5.23 2.65
C PHE A 11 0.50 6.50 2.78
N GLU A 12 0.91 6.90 3.99
CA GLU A 12 1.84 8.02 4.20
C GLU A 12 3.14 7.81 3.40
N LEU A 13 3.76 6.62 3.48
CA LEU A 13 5.00 6.31 2.78
C LEU A 13 4.86 6.35 1.24
N LEU A 14 3.72 5.91 0.71
CA LEU A 14 3.44 6.01 -0.73
C LEU A 14 3.22 7.45 -1.17
N ASN A 15 2.61 8.29 -0.35
CA ASN A 15 2.43 9.71 -0.67
C ASN A 15 3.75 10.48 -0.63
N ASP A 16 4.66 10.12 0.28
CA ASP A 16 5.98 10.77 0.40
C ASP A 16 7.02 10.24 -0.62
N ALA A 17 6.66 9.25 -1.45
CA ALA A 17 7.57 8.64 -2.41
C ALA A 17 7.69 9.45 -3.72
N ASP A 18 8.27 10.64 -3.62
CA ASP A 18 8.45 11.59 -4.74
C ASP A 18 9.16 10.96 -5.97
N ASP A 19 10.11 10.05 -5.74
CA ASP A 19 10.90 9.41 -6.80
C ASP A 19 10.11 8.36 -7.62
N MET A 20 8.93 7.94 -7.15
CA MET A 20 8.15 6.88 -7.79
C MET A 20 7.20 7.39 -8.89
N ASN A 21 7.08 8.71 -9.10
CA ASN A 21 6.15 9.33 -10.06
C ASN A 21 4.71 8.80 -9.92
N ILE A 22 4.24 8.65 -8.68
CA ILE A 22 2.87 8.21 -8.38
C ILE A 22 1.91 9.33 -8.80
N SER A 23 0.90 8.98 -9.59
CA SER A 23 -0.15 9.90 -10.03
C SER A 23 -1.44 9.75 -9.22
N ASP A 24 -1.74 8.54 -8.75
CA ASP A 24 -2.95 8.24 -7.99
C ASP A 24 -2.76 7.04 -7.07
N ILE A 25 -3.49 7.03 -5.96
CA ILE A 25 -3.53 5.92 -4.99
C ILE A 25 -4.99 5.64 -4.64
N GLU A 26 -5.48 4.47 -5.01
CA GLU A 26 -6.82 4.00 -4.66
C GLU A 26 -6.74 3.04 -3.46
N THR A 27 -7.55 3.27 -2.43
CA THR A 27 -7.61 2.37 -1.25
C THR A 27 -8.83 1.46 -1.33
N ASN A 28 -8.62 0.16 -1.12
CA ASN A 28 -9.68 -0.84 -1.02
C ASN A 28 -9.63 -1.51 0.36
N ASP A 29 -10.33 -0.90 1.32
CA ASP A 29 -10.36 -1.37 2.70
C ASP A 29 -10.93 -2.80 2.84
N LYS A 30 -11.88 -3.18 1.99
CA LYS A 30 -12.49 -4.51 2.01
C LYS A 30 -11.50 -5.61 1.66
N SER A 31 -10.55 -5.31 0.77
CA SER A 31 -9.55 -6.27 0.31
C SER A 31 -8.19 -6.07 1.00
N ASN A 32 -8.07 -5.06 1.86
CA ASN A 32 -6.81 -4.62 2.46
C ASN A 32 -5.74 -4.27 1.42
N THR A 33 -6.14 -3.74 0.26
CA THR A 33 -5.21 -3.40 -0.83
C THR A 33 -5.17 -1.91 -1.14
N PHE A 34 -4.03 -1.46 -1.67
CA PHE A 34 -3.86 -0.19 -2.35
C PHE A 34 -3.55 -0.43 -3.82
N VAL A 35 -4.12 0.36 -4.72
CA VAL A 35 -3.73 0.39 -6.12
C VAL A 35 -2.99 1.68 -6.39
N VAL A 36 -1.71 1.56 -6.73
CA VAL A 36 -0.82 2.68 -7.05
C VAL A 36 -0.75 2.82 -8.56
N THR A 37 -1.13 3.98 -9.07
CA THR A 37 -1.01 4.31 -10.49
C THR A 37 0.15 5.28 -10.69
N LEU A 38 1.04 4.97 -11.62
CA LEU A 38 2.16 5.83 -12.01
C LEU A 38 1.76 6.76 -13.16
N GLN A 39 2.49 7.86 -13.33
CA GLN A 39 2.27 8.82 -14.42
C GLN A 39 2.37 8.20 -15.83
N ASP A 40 3.10 7.10 -15.99
CA ASP A 40 3.20 6.37 -17.27
C ASP A 40 2.01 5.42 -17.53
N GLY A 41 1.02 5.41 -16.64
CA GLY A 41 -0.18 4.58 -16.71
C GLY A 41 -0.02 3.17 -16.15
N LYS A 42 1.16 2.78 -15.66
CA LYS A 42 1.34 1.49 -14.98
C LYS A 42 0.63 1.49 -13.64
N ARG A 43 0.10 0.32 -13.27
CA ARG A 43 -0.63 0.11 -12.02
C ARG A 43 -0.03 -1.05 -11.24
N PHE A 44 0.13 -0.86 -9.94
CA PHE A 44 0.64 -1.86 -9.00
C PHE A 44 -0.34 -2.02 -7.85
N GLU A 45 -0.51 -3.24 -7.36
CA GLU A 45 -1.32 -3.53 -6.18
C GLU A 45 -0.41 -3.83 -4.98
N VAL A 46 -0.74 -3.25 -3.83
CA VAL A 46 -0.07 -3.49 -2.55
C VAL A 46 -1.08 -4.09 -1.58
N GLU A 47 -0.90 -5.36 -1.20
CA GLU A 47 -1.74 -6.04 -0.20
C GLU A 47 -1.11 -5.91 1.20
N CYS A 48 -1.89 -5.45 2.16
CA CYS A 48 -1.53 -5.45 3.57
C CYS A 48 -2.21 -6.60 4.29
N ARG A 49 -1.41 -7.50 4.88
CA ARG A 49 -1.91 -8.63 5.66
C ARG A 49 -1.04 -8.90 6.89
N GLU A 50 -1.68 -9.26 8.00
CA GLU A 50 -0.97 -9.79 9.15
C GLU A 50 -0.51 -11.20 8.84
N THR A 51 0.78 -11.48 9.05
CA THR A 51 1.33 -12.82 8.89
C THR A 51 2.03 -13.23 10.17
N TYR A 52 1.89 -14.50 10.52
CA TYR A 52 2.58 -15.08 11.65
C TYR A 52 3.79 -15.83 11.12
N HIS A 53 4.98 -15.42 11.55
CA HIS A 53 6.17 -16.21 11.31
C HIS A 53 6.15 -17.39 12.28
N SER A 54 5.65 -18.54 11.82
CA SER A 54 5.80 -19.80 12.54
C SER A 54 7.23 -20.32 12.33
N GLY A 55 8.16 -19.77 13.11
CA GLY A 55 9.50 -20.34 13.23
C GLY A 55 9.41 -21.75 13.81
N ARG A 56 9.94 -22.73 13.07
CA ARG A 56 10.41 -24.00 13.63
C ARG A 56 11.86 -23.85 14.02
#